data_AF-A0ABD5NQ33-F1
#
_entry.id   AF-A0ABD5NQ33-F1
#
_cell.length_a   1.000
_cell.length_b   1.000
_cell.length_c   1.000
_cell.angle_alpha   90.00
_cell.angle_beta   90.00
_cell.angle_gamma   90.00
#
_symmetry.space_group_name_H-M   'P 1'
#
loop_
_entity.id
_entity.type
_entity.pdbx_description
1 polymer ?
#
loop_
_entity_poly.entity_id
_entity_poly.type
_entity_poly.pdbx_seq_one_letter_code
_entity_poly.pdbx_strand_id
1 'polypeptide(L)'
;MSDHILDKVAEAISLRLREGELSEGSVPSSLTGTDFVNAELKSPQRCPQCSGQLQRKEKDESEQVFRTQCTGRYGEAHEETVSFEEWRFFDLRWELVMQRVAKGIDRSLEMVEPQSLPSSVHGVTEDGLRISIIGGRNPKREATKVYIHALRENQPTLLLVPEEEIDSYLEMQSLFTTGSLVYTVPLSMLGEDSEYLEGPVEAMEQIQGLEKELARNLDEESHKVVGRIHSNPRYMLTELNHMRLLRTNKELPQSSGTRLEEVGYAALSTLTPTYPDAGGEDDRGDELPDLVFKITDVAPDPDDKYATVGGVVDTKSGDDAEFGSEETEGKHTEYLSRGRRHLDVEYISHVFIVNEIDGKKDIEFFDKMDEYYKANENLVIWYVVALAMLLEMALTANLRNELQLIGGDFQKVFYPFFVTDAFKQTSVNGITREVGQQTEDGPGKVQKAYNEAYKERPKLHVITTDVVEERIRTFAESQGEVENNLAEYFREPSLLYEGY
;
A
#
# COMPACT_ATOMS: atom_id res chain seq x y z
N MET A 1 -17.03 -14.05 37.56
CA MET A 1 -17.76 -12.78 37.36
C MET A 1 -17.88 -12.63 35.86
N SER A 2 -19.11 -12.75 35.39
CA SER A 2 -19.50 -13.26 34.06
C SER A 2 -19.24 -12.26 32.93
N ASP A 3 -19.01 -12.80 31.73
CA ASP A 3 -18.85 -12.09 30.45
C ASP A 3 -19.97 -11.07 30.19
N HIS A 4 -21.15 -11.27 30.80
CA HIS A 4 -22.22 -10.28 30.90
C HIS A 4 -21.83 -8.89 31.41
N ILE A 5 -20.76 -8.72 32.21
CA ILE A 5 -20.33 -7.38 32.63
C ILE A 5 -19.68 -6.64 31.46
N LEU A 6 -18.96 -7.35 30.57
CA LEU A 6 -18.27 -6.75 29.43
C LEU A 6 -19.23 -6.34 28.31
N ASP A 7 -20.28 -7.12 28.06
CA ASP A 7 -21.37 -6.70 27.17
C ASP A 7 -21.97 -5.36 27.62
N LYS A 8 -22.14 -5.23 28.95
CA LYS A 8 -22.69 -4.02 29.57
C LYS A 8 -21.69 -2.87 29.57
N VAL A 9 -20.39 -3.16 29.65
CA VAL A 9 -19.33 -2.16 29.42
C VAL A 9 -19.35 -1.71 27.95
N ALA A 10 -19.48 -2.59 26.97
CA ALA A 10 -19.58 -2.22 25.55
C ALA A 10 -20.84 -1.37 25.26
N GLU A 11 -21.97 -1.70 25.89
CA GLU A 11 -23.21 -0.91 25.86
C GLU A 11 -22.98 0.48 26.45
N ALA A 12 -22.36 0.56 27.64
CA ALA A 12 -22.05 1.82 28.30
C ALA A 12 -21.03 2.67 27.53
N ILE A 13 -20.03 2.05 26.89
CA ILE A 13 -19.07 2.72 25.99
C ILE A 13 -19.83 3.35 24.83
N SER A 14 -20.69 2.58 24.16
CA SER A 14 -21.49 3.06 23.03
C SER A 14 -22.40 4.23 23.42
N LEU A 15 -23.06 4.16 24.59
CA LEU A 15 -23.90 5.24 25.12
C LEU A 15 -23.07 6.48 25.48
N ARG A 16 -21.96 6.30 26.20
CA ARG A 16 -21.04 7.38 26.61
C ARG A 16 -20.48 8.13 25.41
N LEU A 17 -20.16 7.39 24.34
CA LEU A 17 -19.68 7.93 23.08
C LEU A 17 -20.78 8.71 22.36
N ARG A 18 -22.02 8.21 22.31
CA ARG A 18 -23.14 8.90 21.64
C ARG A 18 -23.63 10.15 22.40
N GLU A 19 -23.81 10.04 23.71
CA GLU A 19 -24.56 11.00 24.52
C GLU A 19 -23.66 12.00 25.26
N GLY A 20 -22.37 11.70 25.41
CA GLY A 20 -21.48 12.47 26.27
C GLY A 20 -21.59 11.98 27.71
N GLU A 21 -21.69 12.88 28.69
CA GLU A 21 -21.77 12.51 30.11
C GLU A 21 -23.04 11.68 30.40
N LEU A 22 -22.89 10.58 31.15
CA LEU A 22 -24.02 9.70 31.45
C LEU A 22 -24.75 10.17 32.71
N SER A 23 -26.08 10.18 32.64
CA SER A 23 -26.95 10.32 33.82
C SER A 23 -27.13 8.96 34.51
N GLU A 24 -27.55 8.95 35.77
CA GLU A 24 -27.77 7.70 36.53
C GLU A 24 -28.72 6.73 35.83
N GLY A 25 -29.77 7.26 35.17
CA GLY A 25 -30.74 6.45 34.42
C GLY A 25 -30.22 5.91 33.08
N SER A 26 -29.10 6.43 32.58
CA SER A 26 -28.48 6.01 31.32
C SER A 26 -27.44 4.90 31.51
N VAL A 27 -26.90 4.72 32.72
CA VAL A 27 -25.91 3.68 33.01
C VAL A 27 -26.62 2.34 33.21
N PRO A 28 -26.18 1.24 32.55
CA PRO A 28 -26.71 -0.08 32.83
C PRO A 28 -26.63 -0.42 34.32
N SER A 29 -27.76 -0.86 34.91
CA SER A 29 -27.85 -1.09 36.37
C SER A 29 -26.86 -2.12 36.90
N SER A 30 -26.35 -3.01 36.05
CA SER A 30 -25.29 -3.98 36.35
C SER A 30 -23.90 -3.34 36.53
N LEU A 31 -23.69 -2.12 36.04
CA LEU A 31 -22.44 -1.37 36.18
C LEU A 31 -22.49 -0.35 37.33
N THR A 32 -23.68 0.04 37.78
CA THR A 32 -23.83 0.97 38.90
C THR A 32 -23.24 0.39 40.18
N GLY A 33 -22.25 1.08 40.76
CA GLY A 33 -21.54 0.62 41.95
C GLY A 33 -20.42 -0.39 41.70
N THR A 34 -20.09 -0.67 40.44
CA THR A 34 -18.88 -1.43 40.06
C THR A 34 -17.68 -0.51 39.94
N ASP A 35 -16.47 -1.10 39.92
CA ASP A 35 -15.24 -0.33 39.73
C ASP A 35 -15.12 0.29 38.33
N PHE A 36 -15.93 -0.12 37.35
CA PHE A 36 -15.85 0.38 35.97
C PHE A 36 -16.47 1.78 35.79
N VAL A 37 -17.32 2.22 36.73
CA VAL A 37 -18.02 3.50 36.61
C VAL A 37 -17.70 4.36 37.83
N ASN A 38 -17.22 5.58 37.59
CA ASN A 38 -17.06 6.56 38.64
C ASN A 38 -18.22 7.56 38.61
N ALA A 39 -18.74 7.87 39.78
CA ALA A 39 -19.70 8.94 39.95
C ALA A 39 -18.95 10.22 40.32
N GLU A 40 -19.02 11.23 39.46
CA GLU A 40 -18.47 12.55 39.72
C GLU A 40 -19.60 13.54 40.01
N LEU A 41 -19.53 14.19 41.16
CA LEU A 41 -20.40 15.31 41.48
C LEU A 41 -19.82 16.58 40.87
N LYS A 42 -20.42 17.07 39.78
CA LYS A 42 -19.96 18.29 39.11
C LYS A 42 -20.67 19.50 39.67
N SER A 43 -19.89 20.46 40.14
CA SER A 43 -20.47 21.71 40.61
C SER A 43 -20.99 22.55 39.43
N PRO A 44 -22.16 23.19 39.55
CA PRO A 44 -22.68 24.08 38.51
C PRO A 44 -21.66 25.18 38.16
N GLN A 45 -21.40 25.36 36.86
CA GLN A 45 -20.50 26.41 36.35
C GLN A 45 -21.27 27.66 35.90
N ARG A 46 -22.59 27.51 35.70
CA ARG A 46 -23.51 28.55 35.28
C ARG A 46 -24.77 28.45 36.11
N CYS A 47 -25.51 29.56 36.21
CA CYS A 47 -26.82 29.57 36.83
C CYS A 47 -27.73 28.55 36.12
N PRO A 48 -28.32 27.57 36.84
CA PRO A 48 -29.23 26.58 36.25
C PRO A 48 -30.43 27.24 35.55
N GLN A 49 -30.90 28.38 36.07
CA GLN A 49 -32.08 29.06 35.57
C GLN A 49 -31.81 29.95 34.35
N CYS A 50 -30.73 30.74 34.36
CA CYS A 50 -30.48 31.76 33.32
C CYS A 50 -29.21 31.52 32.49
N SER A 51 -28.46 30.46 32.79
CA SER A 51 -27.14 30.17 32.19
C SER A 51 -26.10 31.30 32.35
N GLY A 52 -26.36 32.27 33.23
CA GLY A 52 -25.44 33.38 33.54
C GLY A 52 -24.26 32.96 34.40
N GLN A 53 -23.25 33.84 34.50
CA GLN A 53 -22.05 33.59 35.29
C GLN A 53 -22.37 33.62 36.80
N LEU A 54 -21.87 32.63 37.53
CA LEU A 54 -22.06 32.55 38.98
C LEU A 54 -21.13 33.54 39.71
N GLN A 55 -21.69 34.25 40.68
CA GLN A 55 -20.97 35.13 41.61
C GLN A 55 -20.58 34.40 42.89
N ARG A 56 -21.48 33.55 43.41
CA ARG A 56 -21.24 32.75 44.60
C ARG A 56 -21.68 31.32 44.36
N LYS A 57 -20.90 30.38 44.87
CA LYS A 57 -21.21 28.96 44.88
C LYS A 57 -20.83 28.39 46.23
N GLU A 58 -21.76 27.73 46.88
CA GLU A 58 -21.57 27.07 48.17
C GLU A 58 -22.02 25.62 48.06
N LYS A 59 -21.17 24.72 48.55
CA LYS A 59 -21.45 23.28 48.60
C LYS A 59 -21.92 22.97 50.02
N ASP A 60 -23.16 22.53 50.18
CA ASP A 60 -23.69 22.07 51.47
C ASP A 60 -23.73 20.54 51.47
N GLU A 61 -22.77 19.92 52.17
CA GLU A 61 -22.68 18.47 52.26
C GLU A 61 -23.75 17.86 53.17
N SER A 62 -24.31 18.64 54.10
CA SER A 62 -25.31 18.15 55.05
C SER A 62 -26.69 18.03 54.41
N GLU A 63 -27.02 18.98 53.53
CA GLU A 63 -28.27 18.99 52.76
C GLU A 63 -28.11 18.32 51.38
N GLN A 64 -26.88 17.98 50.97
CA GLN A 64 -26.54 17.43 49.65
C GLN A 64 -26.99 18.31 48.48
N VAL A 65 -26.74 19.62 48.59
CA VAL A 65 -27.16 20.62 47.58
C VAL A 65 -26.04 21.60 47.24
N PHE A 66 -26.10 22.16 46.03
CA PHE A 66 -25.34 23.34 45.66
C PHE A 66 -26.24 24.57 45.77
N ARG A 67 -25.81 25.55 46.56
CA ARG A 67 -26.40 26.89 46.59
C ARG A 67 -25.61 27.80 45.66
N THR A 68 -26.28 28.36 44.66
CA THR A 68 -25.65 29.18 43.62
C THR A 68 -26.28 30.56 43.56
N GLN A 69 -25.48 31.59 43.36
CA GLN A 69 -25.94 32.96 43.17
C GLN A 69 -25.31 33.53 41.90
N CYS A 70 -26.10 34.14 41.02
CA CYS A 70 -25.61 34.82 39.82
C CYS A 70 -26.02 36.29 39.78
N THR A 71 -25.40 37.09 38.90
CA THR A 71 -25.80 38.50 38.66
C THR A 71 -26.97 38.65 37.70
N GLY A 72 -27.45 37.54 37.14
CA GLY A 72 -28.34 37.53 36.00
C GLY A 72 -27.68 38.05 34.72
N ARG A 73 -28.27 37.71 33.57
CA ARG A 73 -27.87 38.28 32.27
C ARG A 73 -28.42 39.70 32.07
N TYR A 74 -29.35 40.12 32.91
CA TYR A 74 -30.09 41.39 32.84
C TYR A 74 -30.15 42.17 34.16
N GLY A 75 -29.27 41.87 35.12
CA GLY A 75 -29.19 42.57 36.41
C GLY A 75 -30.09 42.02 37.54
N GLU A 76 -30.88 40.98 37.26
CA GLU A 76 -31.62 40.25 38.30
C GLU A 76 -30.78 39.10 38.84
N ALA A 77 -30.42 39.18 40.12
CA ALA A 77 -29.69 38.11 40.76
C ALA A 77 -30.62 36.92 41.03
N HIS A 78 -30.21 35.72 40.59
CA HIS A 78 -30.88 34.47 40.95
C HIS A 78 -30.09 33.79 42.05
N GLU A 79 -30.81 33.29 43.05
CA GLU A 79 -30.30 32.41 44.10
C GLU A 79 -31.03 31.08 44.00
N GLU A 80 -30.28 30.01 43.72
CA GLU A 80 -30.82 28.70 43.36
C GLU A 80 -30.19 27.61 44.22
N THR A 81 -30.99 26.60 44.56
CA THR A 81 -30.53 25.40 45.26
C THR A 81 -30.80 24.18 44.38
N VAL A 82 -29.74 23.49 43.97
CA VAL A 82 -29.85 22.28 43.13
C VAL A 82 -29.33 21.06 43.87
N SER A 83 -29.98 19.91 43.67
CA SER A 83 -29.60 18.67 44.34
C SER A 83 -28.29 18.11 43.79
N PHE A 84 -27.55 17.38 44.61
CA PHE A 84 -26.37 16.66 44.16
C PHE A 84 -26.71 15.57 43.15
N GLU A 85 -27.88 14.94 43.26
CA GLU A 85 -28.33 13.87 42.36
C GLU A 85 -28.49 14.34 40.92
N GLU A 86 -29.11 15.51 40.70
CA GLU A 86 -29.26 16.12 39.36
C GLU A 86 -27.94 16.52 38.71
N TRP A 87 -26.88 16.65 39.50
CA TRP A 87 -25.54 17.07 39.08
C TRP A 87 -24.48 15.98 39.30
N ARG A 88 -24.95 14.74 39.51
CA ARG A 88 -24.12 13.55 39.58
C ARG A 88 -24.04 12.93 38.21
N PHE A 89 -22.85 12.98 37.63
CA PHE A 89 -22.56 12.40 36.32
C PHE A 89 -21.73 11.15 36.49
N PHE A 90 -21.94 10.20 35.59
CA PHE A 90 -21.23 8.95 35.59
C PHE A 90 -20.28 8.93 34.40
N ASP A 91 -19.03 8.56 34.66
CA ASP A 91 -18.04 8.34 33.61
C ASP A 91 -17.42 6.96 33.76
N LEU A 92 -16.96 6.41 32.63
CA LEU A 92 -16.25 5.15 32.61
C LEU A 92 -14.83 5.37 33.11
N ARG A 93 -14.37 4.45 33.97
CA ARG A 93 -12.96 4.36 34.34
C ARG A 93 -12.21 3.66 33.23
N TRP A 94 -11.84 4.45 32.22
CA TRP A 94 -11.22 3.99 31.00
C TRP A 94 -9.95 3.18 31.24
N GLU A 95 -9.20 3.45 32.30
CA GLU A 95 -8.05 2.62 32.68
C GLU A 95 -8.46 1.18 32.96
N LEU A 96 -9.54 0.96 33.70
CA LEU A 96 -10.03 -0.38 34.03
C LEU A 96 -10.68 -1.07 32.82
N VAL A 97 -11.36 -0.30 31.98
CA VAL A 97 -11.89 -0.79 30.70
C VAL A 97 -10.74 -1.29 29.82
N MET A 98 -9.74 -0.44 29.56
CA MET A 98 -8.60 -0.78 28.70
C MET A 98 -7.77 -1.93 29.26
N GLN A 99 -7.54 -1.98 30.59
CA GLN A 99 -6.89 -3.12 31.23
C GLN A 99 -7.65 -4.42 31.00
N ARG A 100 -8.98 -4.37 31.01
CA ARG A 100 -9.80 -5.56 30.78
C ARG A 100 -9.76 -6.01 29.31
N VAL A 101 -9.76 -5.06 28.37
CA VAL A 101 -9.57 -5.33 26.93
C VAL A 101 -8.20 -5.96 26.68
N ALA A 102 -7.13 -5.35 27.21
CA ALA A 102 -5.77 -5.88 27.09
C ALA A 102 -5.64 -7.28 27.68
N LYS A 103 -6.27 -7.54 28.84
CA LYS A 103 -6.33 -8.88 29.43
C LYS A 103 -7.10 -9.89 28.55
N GLY A 104 -8.09 -9.43 27.79
CA GLY A 104 -8.85 -10.27 26.86
C GLY A 104 -8.03 -10.78 25.66
N ILE A 105 -6.87 -10.16 25.38
CA ILE A 105 -5.92 -10.57 24.34
C ILE A 105 -4.58 -11.05 24.94
N ASP A 106 -4.58 -11.43 26.22
CA ASP A 106 -3.39 -11.83 26.99
C ASP A 106 -2.20 -10.84 26.89
N ARG A 107 -2.49 -9.55 27.06
CA ARG A 107 -1.48 -8.47 27.07
C ARG A 107 -1.58 -7.59 28.31
N SER A 108 -0.41 -7.10 28.73
CA SER A 108 -0.29 -6.13 29.81
C SER A 108 -0.28 -4.72 29.25
N LEU A 109 -1.05 -3.85 29.89
CA LEU A 109 -1.19 -2.48 29.45
C LEU A 109 -0.16 -1.59 30.14
N GLU A 110 0.69 -0.90 29.37
CA GLU A 110 1.72 0.00 29.91
C GLU A 110 1.12 1.37 30.24
N MET A 111 0.35 1.93 29.31
CA MET A 111 -0.29 3.23 29.49
C MET A 111 -1.67 3.28 28.86
N VAL A 112 -2.57 4.03 29.50
CA VAL A 112 -3.74 4.60 28.85
C VAL A 112 -3.46 6.07 28.63
N GLU A 113 -3.63 6.56 27.41
CA GLU A 113 -3.53 7.98 27.12
C GLU A 113 -4.62 8.73 27.93
N PRO A 114 -4.24 9.63 28.84
CA PRO A 114 -5.22 10.37 29.61
C PRO A 114 -5.93 11.37 28.69
N GLN A 115 -7.11 11.03 28.21
CA GLN A 115 -7.99 11.99 27.55
C GLN A 115 -9.05 12.49 28.51
N SER A 116 -9.24 13.81 28.52
CA SER A 116 -10.17 14.48 29.42
C SER A 116 -11.64 14.14 29.14
N LEU A 117 -12.00 13.79 27.91
CA LEU A 117 -13.36 13.45 27.48
C LEU A 117 -13.30 12.71 26.13
N PRO A 118 -13.61 11.40 26.00
CA PRO A 118 -13.18 10.72 24.80
C PRO A 118 -14.28 10.67 23.73
N SER A 119 -14.02 11.32 22.60
CA SER A 119 -14.43 10.76 21.30
C SER A 119 -13.59 9.54 20.93
N SER A 120 -12.45 9.35 21.58
CA SER A 120 -11.60 8.18 21.42
C SER A 120 -10.78 7.93 22.68
N VAL A 121 -10.51 6.67 22.98
CA VAL A 121 -9.63 6.23 24.06
C VAL A 121 -8.56 5.36 23.46
N HIS A 122 -7.33 5.57 23.90
CA HIS A 122 -6.18 4.83 23.41
C HIS A 122 -5.37 4.29 24.57
N GLY A 123 -4.93 3.05 24.44
CA GLY A 123 -3.96 2.44 25.33
C GLY A 123 -2.86 1.79 24.53
N VAL A 124 -1.69 1.67 25.14
CA VAL A 124 -0.53 1.01 24.55
C VAL A 124 -0.11 -0.08 25.51
N THR A 125 0.03 -1.29 24.99
CA THR A 125 0.55 -2.44 25.72
C THR A 125 2.07 -2.37 25.83
N GLU A 126 2.65 -3.13 26.77
CA GLU A 126 4.11 -3.13 27.01
C GLU A 126 4.95 -3.56 25.79
N ASP A 127 4.37 -4.33 24.88
CA ASP A 127 4.97 -4.76 23.62
C ASP A 127 4.70 -3.82 22.43
N GLY A 128 3.98 -2.71 22.67
CA GLY A 128 3.82 -1.63 21.71
C GLY A 128 2.58 -1.71 20.81
N LEU A 129 1.67 -2.65 21.03
CA LEU A 129 0.35 -2.68 20.39
C LEU A 129 -0.52 -1.54 20.92
N ARG A 130 -1.06 -0.74 20.00
CA ARG A 130 -2.05 0.29 20.32
C ARG A 130 -3.44 -0.32 20.31
N ILE A 131 -4.20 -0.14 21.37
CA ILE A 131 -5.63 -0.45 21.42
C ILE A 131 -6.37 0.88 21.35
N SER A 132 -7.26 1.03 20.38
CA SER A 132 -8.05 2.26 20.19
C SER A 132 -9.54 1.94 20.22
N ILE A 133 -10.27 2.60 21.10
CA ILE A 133 -11.74 2.57 21.14
C ILE A 133 -12.24 3.91 20.61
N ILE A 134 -13.08 3.90 19.57
CA ILE A 134 -13.56 5.12 18.93
C ILE A 134 -15.08 5.22 18.95
N GLY A 135 -15.59 6.42 19.20
CA GLY A 135 -16.96 6.82 18.93
C GLY A 135 -17.13 8.33 19.03
N GLY A 136 -18.25 8.83 19.54
CA GLY A 136 -18.42 10.27 19.73
C GLY A 136 -19.19 10.97 18.63
N ARG A 137 -19.15 12.30 18.67
CA ARG A 137 -19.79 13.19 17.69
C ARG A 137 -19.08 13.23 16.33
N ASN A 138 -17.83 12.75 16.23
CA ASN A 138 -17.03 12.78 14.99
C ASN A 138 -16.17 11.52 14.81
N PRO A 139 -16.78 10.32 14.78
CA PRO A 139 -16.03 9.09 14.97
C PRO A 139 -15.20 8.71 13.73
N LYS A 140 -15.64 9.07 12.52
CA LYS A 140 -14.83 8.98 11.29
C LYS A 140 -13.55 9.81 11.34
N ARG A 141 -13.62 11.01 11.93
CA ARG A 141 -12.43 11.88 12.08
C ARG A 141 -11.42 11.24 13.04
N GLU A 142 -11.89 10.65 14.12
CA GLU A 142 -11.02 9.95 15.06
C GLU A 142 -10.44 8.66 14.46
N ALA A 143 -11.20 7.88 13.70
CA ALA A 143 -10.68 6.71 12.99
C ALA A 143 -9.63 7.07 11.95
N THR A 144 -9.83 8.14 11.18
CA THR A 144 -8.81 8.68 10.29
C THR A 144 -7.54 9.05 11.05
N LYS A 145 -7.63 9.65 12.25
CA LYS A 145 -6.45 9.92 13.08
C LYS A 145 -5.75 8.63 13.49
N VAL A 146 -6.50 7.57 13.82
CA VAL A 146 -5.94 6.26 14.16
C VAL A 146 -5.23 5.63 12.97
N TYR A 147 -5.84 5.62 11.78
CA TYR A 147 -5.20 5.11 10.57
C TYR A 147 -3.94 5.89 10.20
N ILE A 148 -4.00 7.22 10.25
CA ILE A 148 -2.83 8.08 10.03
C ILE A 148 -1.76 7.83 11.08
N HIS A 149 -2.13 7.65 12.35
CA HIS A 149 -1.19 7.36 13.43
C HIS A 149 -0.50 6.02 13.22
N ALA A 150 -1.25 4.95 12.93
CA ALA A 150 -0.72 3.61 12.67
C ALA A 150 0.27 3.63 11.50
N LEU A 151 -0.06 4.32 10.41
CA LEU A 151 0.84 4.48 9.25
C LEU A 151 2.07 5.34 9.57
N ARG A 152 1.90 6.44 10.31
CA ARG A 152 2.98 7.40 10.59
C ARG A 152 4.00 6.82 11.57
N GLU A 153 3.52 6.17 12.62
CA GLU A 153 4.36 5.60 13.68
C GLU A 153 4.74 4.14 13.40
N ASN A 154 4.26 3.56 12.29
CA ASN A 154 4.36 2.14 11.98
C ASN A 154 3.96 1.24 13.17
N GLN A 155 2.88 1.63 13.85
CA GLN A 155 2.45 1.02 15.11
C GLN A 155 1.22 0.12 14.87
N PRO A 156 1.27 -1.15 15.30
CA PRO A 156 0.15 -2.05 15.12
C PRO A 156 -0.98 -1.55 16.02
N THR A 157 -2.19 -1.44 15.46
CA THR A 157 -3.35 -0.91 16.15
C THR A 157 -4.57 -1.84 16.05
N LEU A 158 -5.08 -2.30 17.19
CA LEU A 158 -6.41 -2.89 17.30
C LEU A 158 -7.45 -1.77 17.46
N LEU A 159 -8.37 -1.65 16.52
CA LEU A 159 -9.39 -0.61 16.47
C LEU A 159 -10.77 -1.20 16.81
N LEU A 160 -11.31 -0.83 17.97
CA LEU A 160 -12.64 -1.21 18.45
C LEU A 160 -13.67 -0.13 18.10
N VAL A 161 -14.73 -0.53 17.39
CA VAL A 161 -15.79 0.37 16.88
C VAL A 161 -17.20 -0.14 17.18
N PRO A 162 -18.24 0.71 17.19
CA PRO A 162 -19.61 0.25 17.31
C PRO A 162 -19.99 -0.71 16.17
N GLU A 163 -20.70 -1.79 16.49
CA GLU A 163 -21.04 -2.86 15.53
C GLU A 163 -21.81 -2.35 14.32
N GLU A 164 -22.74 -1.42 14.53
CA GLU A 164 -23.56 -0.81 13.47
C GLU A 164 -22.73 0.00 12.44
N GLU A 165 -21.48 0.34 12.76
CA GLU A 165 -20.63 1.18 11.91
C GLU A 165 -19.41 0.44 11.34
N ILE A 166 -19.23 -0.85 11.61
CA ILE A 166 -18.02 -1.61 11.26
C ILE A 166 -17.69 -1.57 9.76
N ASP A 167 -18.69 -1.74 8.91
CA ASP A 167 -18.52 -1.71 7.45
C ASP A 167 -17.98 -0.35 7.00
N SER A 168 -18.49 0.74 7.57
CA SER A 168 -17.99 2.08 7.27
C SER A 168 -16.54 2.28 7.73
N TYR A 169 -16.08 1.59 8.78
CA TYR A 169 -14.67 1.67 9.21
C TYR A 169 -13.75 0.82 8.35
N LEU A 170 -14.19 -0.36 7.91
CA LEU A 170 -13.44 -1.21 6.98
C LEU A 170 -13.30 -0.57 5.59
N GLU A 171 -14.38 0.03 5.08
CA GLU A 171 -14.33 0.82 3.84
C GLU A 171 -13.34 1.97 3.98
N MET A 172 -13.39 2.74 5.08
CA MET A 172 -12.39 3.77 5.32
C MET A 172 -10.99 3.19 5.42
N GLN A 173 -10.79 2.07 6.13
CA GLN A 173 -9.50 1.41 6.29
C GLN A 173 -8.87 1.05 4.92
N SER A 174 -9.67 0.55 3.98
CA SER A 174 -9.20 0.26 2.62
C SER A 174 -8.68 1.49 1.88
N LEU A 175 -9.20 2.69 2.17
CA LEU A 175 -8.73 3.94 1.56
C LEU A 175 -7.35 4.36 2.07
N PHE A 176 -6.98 3.93 3.27
CA PHE A 176 -5.69 4.25 3.89
C PHE A 176 -4.63 3.17 3.64
N THR A 177 -5.00 2.03 3.05
CA THR A 177 -4.09 0.92 2.73
C THR A 177 -3.24 0.50 3.95
N THR A 178 -3.85 0.52 5.14
CA THR A 178 -3.15 0.25 6.41
C THR A 178 -2.61 -1.17 6.52
N GLY A 179 -3.00 -2.08 5.61
CA GLY A 179 -2.51 -3.46 5.59
C GLY A 179 -2.78 -4.15 6.92
N SER A 180 -1.73 -4.75 7.48
CA SER A 180 -1.72 -5.39 8.80
C SER A 180 -1.55 -4.43 9.97
N LEU A 181 -1.28 -3.13 9.73
CA LEU A 181 -1.02 -2.18 10.81
C LEU A 181 -2.28 -1.83 11.58
N VAL A 182 -3.46 -2.02 11.00
CA VAL A 182 -4.72 -1.77 11.72
C VAL A 182 -5.66 -2.94 11.55
N TYR A 183 -6.22 -3.42 12.64
CA TYR A 183 -7.25 -4.44 12.61
C TYR A 183 -8.52 -3.91 13.28
N THR A 184 -9.60 -3.80 12.51
CA THR A 184 -10.86 -3.24 12.98
C THR A 184 -11.79 -4.35 13.47
N VAL A 185 -12.29 -4.21 14.70
CA VAL A 185 -13.18 -5.17 15.37
C VAL A 185 -14.38 -4.46 16.01
N PRO A 186 -15.57 -5.08 16.04
CA PRO A 186 -16.73 -4.50 16.70
C PRO A 186 -16.60 -4.60 18.23
N LEU A 187 -17.15 -3.61 18.95
CA LEU A 187 -17.15 -3.55 20.41
C LEU A 187 -17.88 -4.74 21.06
N SER A 188 -18.80 -5.38 20.36
CA SER A 188 -19.48 -6.60 20.82
C SER A 188 -18.52 -7.78 21.01
N MET A 189 -17.39 -7.82 20.31
CA MET A 189 -16.34 -8.83 20.53
C MET A 189 -15.62 -8.69 21.88
N LEU A 190 -15.90 -7.66 22.68
CA LEU A 190 -15.41 -7.58 24.05
C LEU A 190 -16.14 -8.53 25.01
N GLY A 191 -17.30 -9.06 24.62
CA GLY A 191 -18.18 -9.92 25.43
C GLY A 191 -17.76 -11.38 25.49
N GLU A 192 -18.73 -12.28 25.30
CA GLU A 192 -18.54 -13.75 25.29
C GLU A 192 -17.53 -14.23 24.21
N ASP A 193 -17.24 -13.41 23.20
CA ASP A 193 -16.36 -13.72 22.07
C ASP A 193 -14.93 -13.14 22.22
N SER A 194 -14.50 -12.74 23.42
CA SER A 194 -13.18 -12.09 23.60
C SER A 194 -11.97 -12.93 23.18
N GLU A 195 -12.07 -14.27 23.20
CA GLU A 195 -11.03 -15.19 22.68
C GLU A 195 -10.78 -15.00 21.17
N TYR A 196 -11.73 -14.44 20.42
CA TYR A 196 -11.57 -14.16 18.99
C TYR A 196 -10.73 -12.91 18.70
N LEU A 197 -10.35 -12.12 19.71
CA LEU A 197 -9.48 -10.97 19.56
C LEU A 197 -7.98 -11.34 19.53
N GLU A 198 -7.60 -12.53 20.02
CA GLU A 198 -6.21 -13.00 20.03
C GLU A 198 -5.68 -13.25 18.61
N GLY A 199 -6.45 -13.94 17.76
CA GLY A 199 -6.05 -14.26 16.39
C GLY A 199 -5.64 -13.06 15.53
N PRO A 200 -6.42 -11.95 15.52
CA PRO A 200 -6.03 -10.71 14.88
C PRO A 200 -4.71 -10.11 15.40
N VAL A 201 -4.50 -10.11 16.72
CA VAL A 201 -3.30 -9.53 17.34
C VAL A 201 -2.05 -10.35 16.99
N GLU A 202 -2.13 -11.68 17.06
CA GLU A 202 -1.03 -12.57 16.66
C GLU A 202 -0.61 -12.36 15.20
N ALA A 203 -1.57 -12.16 14.30
CA ALA A 203 -1.29 -11.90 12.89
C ALA A 203 -0.57 -10.57 12.67
N MET A 204 -0.92 -9.52 13.43
CA MET A 204 -0.28 -8.21 13.33
C MET A 204 1.18 -8.25 13.77
N GLU A 205 1.46 -8.93 14.88
CA GLU A 205 2.81 -9.07 15.43
C GLU A 205 3.77 -9.81 14.50
N GLN A 206 3.29 -10.91 13.91
CA GLN A 206 4.06 -11.69 12.95
C GLN A 206 4.46 -10.85 11.73
N ILE A 207 3.55 -10.02 11.22
CA ILE A 207 3.80 -9.18 10.04
C ILE A 207 4.74 -8.02 10.38
N GLN A 208 4.57 -7.38 11.53
CA GLN A 208 5.46 -6.29 11.97
C GLN A 208 6.88 -6.76 12.25
N GLY A 209 7.05 -7.96 12.82
CA GLY A 209 8.36 -8.56 13.05
C GLY A 209 9.14 -8.69 11.73
N LEU A 210 8.47 -9.16 10.68
CA LEU A 210 9.03 -9.31 9.34
C LEU A 210 9.39 -7.95 8.70
N GLU A 211 8.52 -6.95 8.82
CA GLU A 211 8.76 -5.62 8.23
C GLU A 211 9.94 -4.88 8.88
N LYS A 212 10.07 -4.94 10.21
CA LYS A 212 11.18 -4.29 10.93
C LYS A 212 12.54 -4.92 10.64
N GLU A 213 12.56 -6.22 10.35
CA GLU A 213 13.77 -6.93 9.94
C GLU A 213 14.22 -6.49 8.54
N LEU A 214 13.27 -6.20 7.64
CA LEU A 214 13.54 -5.75 6.27
C LEU A 214 13.92 -4.26 6.19
N ALA A 215 13.25 -3.38 6.95
CA ALA A 215 13.41 -1.93 6.87
C ALA A 215 14.76 -1.39 7.40
N ARG A 216 15.44 -2.10 8.32
CA ARG A 216 16.77 -1.70 8.82
C ARG A 216 17.88 -1.71 7.76
N ASN A 217 17.55 -2.13 6.53
CA ASN A 217 18.50 -2.29 5.43
C ASN A 217 18.33 -1.25 4.29
N LEU A 218 17.47 -0.21 4.41
CA LEU A 218 17.18 0.78 3.34
C LEU A 218 17.26 2.26 3.85
N ASP A 219 17.90 3.16 3.09
CA ASP A 219 18.33 4.55 3.45
C ASP A 219 17.22 5.65 3.49
N GLU A 220 17.41 6.74 4.26
CA GLU A 220 16.38 7.71 4.75
C GLU A 220 15.88 8.84 3.79
N GLU A 221 16.39 9.02 2.55
CA GLU A 221 16.12 10.25 1.74
C GLU A 221 14.91 10.24 0.76
N SER A 222 13.96 9.30 0.84
CA SER A 222 12.96 9.08 -0.23
C SER A 222 11.56 9.75 -0.09
N HIS A 223 10.93 10.13 -1.21
CA HIS A 223 9.60 10.79 -1.36
C HIS A 223 8.46 10.02 -0.64
N LYS A 224 7.34 10.63 -0.19
CA LYS A 224 6.30 9.90 0.60
C LYS A 224 5.64 8.70 -0.11
N VAL A 225 5.45 8.77 -1.43
CA VAL A 225 4.98 7.63 -2.25
C VAL A 225 6.07 6.57 -2.30
N VAL A 226 7.32 6.99 -2.48
CA VAL A 226 8.51 6.14 -2.46
C VAL A 226 8.71 5.51 -1.08
N GLY A 227 8.46 6.21 0.02
CA GLY A 227 8.47 5.70 1.39
C GLY A 227 7.34 4.72 1.67
N ARG A 228 6.15 4.90 1.08
CA ARG A 228 5.03 3.93 1.16
C ARG A 228 5.29 2.68 0.31
N ILE A 229 5.89 2.85 -0.85
CA ILE A 229 6.33 1.76 -1.73
C ILE A 229 7.52 1.02 -1.09
N HIS A 230 8.46 1.72 -0.45
CA HIS A 230 9.56 1.11 0.29
C HIS A 230 9.08 0.42 1.56
N SER A 231 8.07 0.96 2.26
CA SER A 231 7.49 0.30 3.44
C SER A 231 6.63 -0.90 3.06
N ASN A 232 5.91 -0.83 1.95
CA ASN A 232 5.14 -1.93 1.41
C ASN A 232 5.14 -1.91 -0.12
N PRO A 233 6.01 -2.71 -0.75
CA PRO A 233 6.11 -2.78 -2.21
C PRO A 233 4.80 -3.14 -2.91
N ARG A 234 3.85 -3.82 -2.25
CA ARG A 234 2.53 -4.13 -2.84
C ARG A 234 1.68 -2.89 -3.11
N TYR A 235 1.99 -1.76 -2.48
CA TYR A 235 1.35 -0.48 -2.80
C TYR A 235 1.56 -0.09 -4.27
N MET A 236 2.67 -0.51 -4.90
CA MET A 236 2.87 -0.35 -6.34
C MET A 236 1.78 -1.04 -7.17
N LEU A 237 1.36 -2.24 -6.79
CA LEU A 237 0.31 -2.99 -7.48
C LEU A 237 -1.05 -2.28 -7.38
N THR A 238 -1.35 -1.73 -6.21
CA THR A 238 -2.57 -0.92 -5.98
C THR A 238 -2.55 0.31 -6.88
N GLU A 239 -1.42 1.00 -6.98
CA GLU A 239 -1.26 2.20 -7.80
C GLU A 239 -1.34 1.90 -9.32
N LEU A 240 -0.67 0.84 -9.80
CA LEU A 240 -0.76 0.39 -11.19
C LEU A 240 -2.21 0.00 -11.57
N ASN A 241 -2.92 -0.72 -10.69
CA ASN A 241 -4.32 -1.07 -10.90
C ASN A 241 -5.26 0.14 -10.85
N HIS A 242 -5.02 1.09 -9.95
CA HIS A 242 -5.80 2.31 -9.83
C HIS A 242 -5.66 3.19 -11.08
N MET A 243 -4.45 3.32 -11.63
CA MET A 243 -4.21 4.03 -12.90
C MET A 243 -4.99 3.41 -14.07
N ARG A 244 -5.04 2.06 -14.14
CA ARG A 244 -5.87 1.35 -15.12
C ARG A 244 -7.36 1.68 -14.97
N LEU A 245 -7.90 1.62 -13.76
CA LEU A 245 -9.32 1.86 -13.49
C LEU A 245 -9.75 3.30 -13.81
N LEU A 246 -8.94 4.28 -13.41
CA LEU A 246 -9.16 5.69 -13.74
C LEU A 246 -9.19 5.90 -15.26
N ARG A 247 -8.34 5.20 -16.01
CA ARG A 247 -8.33 5.24 -17.48
C ARG A 247 -9.56 4.59 -18.10
N THR A 248 -9.95 3.40 -17.66
CA THR A 248 -11.15 2.70 -18.17
C THR A 248 -12.41 3.57 -18.01
N ASN A 249 -12.43 4.40 -16.98
CA ASN A 249 -13.52 5.34 -16.71
C ASN A 249 -13.36 6.73 -17.36
N LYS A 250 -12.25 7.00 -18.08
CA LYS A 250 -11.89 8.32 -18.64
C LYS A 250 -11.77 9.44 -17.59
N GLU A 251 -11.29 9.07 -16.41
CA GLU A 251 -11.15 9.94 -15.24
C GLU A 251 -9.68 10.19 -14.88
N LEU A 252 -8.73 10.01 -15.81
CA LEU A 252 -7.33 10.31 -15.56
C LEU A 252 -7.11 11.83 -15.40
N PRO A 253 -6.73 12.33 -14.21
CA PRO A 253 -6.36 13.73 -14.07
C PRO A 253 -5.08 14.06 -14.85
N GLN A 254 -4.91 15.30 -15.28
CA GLN A 254 -3.72 15.78 -16.01
C GLN A 254 -2.40 15.54 -15.24
N SER A 255 -2.44 15.43 -13.90
CA SER A 255 -1.28 15.12 -13.05
C SER A 255 -0.91 13.63 -13.02
N SER A 256 -1.52 12.77 -13.86
CA SER A 256 -1.27 11.32 -13.88
C SER A 256 0.04 10.93 -14.56
N GLY A 257 0.66 11.83 -15.34
CA GLY A 257 1.97 11.62 -15.97
C GLY A 257 3.06 11.36 -14.94
N THR A 258 3.28 12.34 -14.07
CA THR A 258 4.25 12.25 -12.96
C THR A 258 3.97 11.06 -12.02
N ARG A 259 2.70 10.68 -11.82
CA ARG A 259 2.35 9.53 -10.99
C ARG A 259 2.72 8.20 -11.65
N LEU A 260 2.51 8.05 -12.96
CA LEU A 260 2.89 6.83 -13.68
C LEU A 260 4.41 6.73 -13.81
N GLU A 261 5.10 7.85 -14.02
CA GLU A 261 6.56 7.95 -13.98
C GLU A 261 7.10 7.47 -12.63
N GLU A 262 6.59 7.99 -11.50
CA GLU A 262 7.03 7.59 -10.16
C GLU A 262 6.76 6.11 -9.85
N VAL A 263 5.59 5.58 -10.25
CA VAL A 263 5.22 4.19 -10.00
C VAL A 263 5.98 3.24 -10.95
N GLY A 264 6.18 3.63 -12.21
CA GLY A 264 7.00 2.90 -13.19
C GLY A 264 8.47 2.85 -12.77
N TYR A 265 8.99 3.97 -12.25
CA TYR A 265 10.32 4.05 -11.63
C TYR A 265 10.44 3.04 -10.50
N ALA A 266 9.50 3.05 -9.55
CA ALA A 266 9.57 2.18 -8.38
C ALA A 266 9.41 0.69 -8.74
N ALA A 267 8.53 0.38 -9.71
CA ALA A 267 8.34 -0.97 -10.22
C ALA A 267 9.62 -1.52 -10.86
N LEU A 268 10.27 -0.75 -11.75
CA LEU A 268 11.52 -1.16 -12.38
C LEU A 268 12.69 -1.20 -11.39
N SER A 269 12.77 -0.27 -10.44
CA SER A 269 13.76 -0.28 -9.35
C SER A 269 13.65 -1.51 -8.44
N THR A 270 12.45 -2.09 -8.35
CA THR A 270 12.22 -3.34 -7.61
C THR A 270 12.70 -4.57 -8.39
N LEU A 271 12.68 -4.51 -9.72
CA LEU A 271 13.08 -5.61 -10.59
C LEU A 271 14.59 -5.60 -10.86
N THR A 272 15.19 -4.42 -11.01
CA THR A 272 16.59 -4.26 -11.44
C THR A 272 17.21 -2.97 -10.90
N PRO A 273 18.56 -2.89 -10.74
CA PRO A 273 19.23 -1.65 -10.37
C PRO A 273 18.94 -0.49 -11.34
N THR A 274 18.54 0.65 -10.76
CA THR A 274 18.20 1.90 -11.46
C THR A 274 19.18 3.03 -11.11
N TYR A 275 19.31 4.00 -12.00
CA TYR A 275 20.16 5.19 -11.85
C TYR A 275 19.27 6.45 -11.81
N PRO A 276 18.74 6.82 -10.64
CA PRO A 276 17.83 7.97 -10.51
C PRO A 276 18.45 9.30 -10.96
N ASP A 277 19.76 9.47 -10.77
CA ASP A 277 20.48 10.72 -11.15
C ASP A 277 20.64 10.92 -12.67
N ALA A 278 20.15 9.97 -13.48
CA ALA A 278 20.23 10.01 -14.95
C ALA A 278 18.90 10.38 -15.64
N GLY A 279 17.83 10.69 -14.90
CA GLY A 279 16.52 11.09 -15.44
C GLY A 279 16.03 12.49 -15.02
N GLY A 280 14.99 13.03 -15.69
CA GLY A 280 14.37 14.36 -15.40
C GLY A 280 14.55 15.48 -16.46
N GLU A 281 14.70 16.73 -16.03
CA GLU A 281 15.24 17.84 -16.86
C GLU A 281 16.62 18.17 -16.29
N ASP A 282 17.64 18.27 -17.15
CA ASP A 282 18.95 18.73 -16.67
C ASP A 282 18.96 20.24 -16.41
N ASP A 283 19.96 20.73 -15.67
CA ASP A 283 20.14 22.15 -15.33
C ASP A 283 20.22 23.10 -16.55
N ARG A 284 20.32 22.55 -17.77
CA ARG A 284 20.40 23.29 -19.03
C ARG A 284 19.08 23.32 -19.81
N GLY A 285 18.05 22.63 -19.31
CA GLY A 285 16.74 22.52 -19.94
C GLY A 285 16.68 21.49 -21.06
N ASP A 286 17.61 20.53 -21.10
CA ASP A 286 17.53 19.40 -22.02
C ASP A 286 16.65 18.30 -21.42
N GLU A 287 15.76 17.72 -22.24
CA GLU A 287 14.89 16.61 -21.83
C GLU A 287 15.74 15.36 -21.52
N LEU A 288 15.60 14.77 -20.33
CA LEU A 288 16.18 13.45 -19.97
C LEU A 288 15.08 12.38 -19.95
N PRO A 289 15.44 11.10 -20.12
CA PRO A 289 14.50 10.00 -19.91
C PRO A 289 13.95 9.99 -18.48
N ASP A 290 12.79 9.38 -18.27
CA ASP A 290 12.18 9.32 -16.93
C ASP A 290 12.97 8.41 -15.98
N LEU A 291 13.55 7.34 -16.53
CA LEU A 291 14.38 6.40 -15.78
C LEU A 291 15.47 5.81 -16.66
N VAL A 292 16.61 5.50 -16.03
CA VAL A 292 17.66 4.67 -16.63
C VAL A 292 17.96 3.49 -15.71
N PHE A 293 18.03 2.28 -16.27
CA PHE A 293 18.39 1.07 -15.51
C PHE A 293 19.52 0.30 -16.19
N LYS A 294 20.17 -0.58 -15.41
CA LYS A 294 21.15 -1.53 -15.93
C LYS A 294 20.90 -2.92 -15.34
N ILE A 295 20.90 -3.92 -16.20
CA ILE A 295 20.94 -5.33 -15.79
C ILE A 295 22.37 -5.82 -16.07
N THR A 296 23.04 -6.26 -15.00
CA THR A 296 24.40 -6.83 -15.02
C THR A 296 24.40 -8.19 -14.35
N ASP A 297 25.39 -9.00 -14.68
CA ASP A 297 25.77 -10.18 -13.89
C ASP A 297 24.67 -11.23 -13.68
N VAL A 298 23.78 -11.39 -14.66
CA VAL A 298 22.84 -12.53 -14.68
C VAL A 298 23.68 -13.81 -14.81
N ALA A 299 23.64 -14.66 -13.77
CA ALA A 299 24.53 -15.82 -13.62
C ALA A 299 24.53 -16.73 -14.86
N PRO A 300 25.69 -17.27 -15.29
CA PRO A 300 25.87 -17.78 -16.65
C PRO A 300 25.14 -19.10 -16.92
N ASP A 301 24.59 -19.23 -18.13
CA ASP A 301 24.61 -20.50 -18.87
C ASP A 301 26.06 -20.70 -19.36
N PRO A 302 26.67 -21.90 -19.32
CA PRO A 302 28.12 -22.09 -19.54
C PRO A 302 28.68 -21.61 -20.88
N ASP A 303 27.81 -21.35 -21.86
CA ASP A 303 28.17 -20.95 -23.22
C ASP A 303 27.91 -19.46 -23.54
N ASP A 304 27.25 -18.70 -22.65
CA ASP A 304 26.83 -17.32 -22.94
C ASP A 304 27.83 -16.27 -22.41
N LYS A 305 28.42 -15.53 -23.35
CA LYS A 305 29.24 -14.36 -23.03
C LYS A 305 28.35 -13.30 -22.38
N TYR A 306 28.82 -12.77 -21.25
CA TYR A 306 28.21 -11.69 -20.48
C TYR A 306 27.65 -10.58 -21.37
N ALA A 307 26.32 -10.40 -21.40
CA ALA A 307 25.69 -9.30 -22.10
C ALA A 307 25.01 -8.38 -21.09
N THR A 308 25.63 -7.22 -20.84
CA THR A 308 25.05 -6.17 -20.01
C THR A 308 24.04 -5.38 -20.84
N VAL A 309 22.87 -5.08 -20.27
CA VAL A 309 21.85 -4.28 -20.94
C VAL A 309 21.50 -3.04 -20.13
N GLY A 310 21.42 -1.90 -20.81
CA GLY A 310 20.94 -0.64 -20.27
C GLY A 310 19.56 -0.31 -20.81
N GLY A 311 18.64 0.09 -19.96
CA GLY A 311 17.33 0.56 -20.37
C GLY A 311 17.22 2.06 -20.23
N VAL A 312 16.70 2.73 -21.26
CA VAL A 312 16.33 4.13 -21.23
C VAL A 312 14.81 4.20 -21.33
N VAL A 313 14.15 4.64 -20.26
CA VAL A 313 12.72 4.45 -20.04
C VAL A 313 11.98 5.79 -20.15
N ASP A 314 10.87 5.78 -20.89
CA ASP A 314 9.89 6.87 -20.96
C ASP A 314 8.49 6.30 -20.68
N THR A 315 7.70 7.02 -19.91
CA THR A 315 6.42 6.57 -19.36
C THR A 315 5.29 7.40 -19.96
N LYS A 316 4.28 6.75 -20.52
CA LYS A 316 3.17 7.44 -21.20
C LYS A 316 1.82 7.14 -20.56
N SER A 317 1.22 8.17 -19.95
CA SER A 317 -0.06 8.06 -19.21
C SER A 317 -1.30 8.61 -19.93
N GLY A 318 -1.19 9.27 -21.10
CA GLY A 318 -2.28 10.04 -21.73
C GLY A 318 -3.45 9.23 -22.32
N ASP A 319 -4.65 9.84 -22.36
CA ASP A 319 -5.94 9.26 -22.83
C ASP A 319 -5.86 8.69 -24.25
N ASP A 320 -5.09 9.34 -25.12
CA ASP A 320 -4.57 8.81 -26.36
C ASP A 320 -3.05 8.76 -26.20
N ALA A 321 -2.43 7.57 -26.19
CA ALA A 321 -1.01 7.53 -26.44
C ALA A 321 -0.83 8.01 -27.89
N GLU A 322 -0.46 9.27 -28.05
CA GLU A 322 -0.09 9.93 -29.30
C GLU A 322 1.25 9.39 -29.84
N PHE A 323 1.51 8.09 -29.61
CA PHE A 323 2.67 7.34 -30.09
C PHE A 323 2.86 7.47 -31.61
N GLY A 324 1.77 7.70 -32.36
CA GLY A 324 1.82 7.93 -33.81
C GLY A 324 2.19 9.37 -34.23
N SER A 325 1.91 10.39 -33.40
CA SER A 325 2.18 11.81 -33.67
C SER A 325 3.45 12.33 -32.98
N GLU A 326 4.08 11.54 -32.12
CA GLU A 326 5.32 11.90 -31.43
C GLU A 326 6.45 12.16 -32.44
N GLU A 327 7.12 13.31 -32.28
CA GLU A 327 8.34 13.61 -33.04
C GLU A 327 9.44 12.65 -32.58
N THR A 328 9.94 11.86 -33.53
CA THR A 328 10.95 10.81 -33.28
C THR A 328 12.36 11.38 -33.28
N GLU A 329 12.58 12.45 -34.06
CA GLU A 329 13.83 13.20 -34.10
C GLU A 329 13.84 14.28 -33.02
N GLY A 330 14.93 14.37 -32.24
CA GLY A 330 15.04 15.28 -31.08
C GLY A 330 15.12 14.48 -29.78
N LYS A 331 14.02 14.48 -29.01
CA LYS A 331 13.89 13.87 -27.67
C LYS A 331 14.47 12.45 -27.59
N HIS A 332 13.89 11.52 -28.34
CA HIS A 332 14.23 10.10 -28.26
C HIS A 332 15.62 9.77 -28.83
N THR A 333 16.06 10.48 -29.86
CA THR A 333 17.43 10.36 -30.37
C THR A 333 18.46 10.87 -29.36
N GLU A 334 18.12 11.89 -28.58
CA GLU A 334 18.97 12.41 -27.52
C GLU A 334 19.05 11.45 -26.34
N TYR A 335 17.93 10.84 -25.94
CA TYR A 335 17.89 9.77 -24.94
C TYR A 335 18.85 8.64 -25.28
N LEU A 336 18.80 8.13 -26.50
CA LEU A 336 19.71 7.09 -26.99
C LEU A 336 21.16 7.57 -27.03
N SER A 337 21.40 8.79 -27.49
CA SER A 337 22.75 9.40 -27.52
C SER A 337 23.36 9.55 -26.12
N ARG A 338 22.55 9.93 -25.12
CA ARG A 338 22.96 9.99 -23.71
C ARG A 338 23.21 8.58 -23.16
N GLY A 339 22.28 7.64 -23.37
CA GLY A 339 22.46 6.23 -23.00
C GLY A 339 23.77 5.64 -23.53
N ARG A 340 24.09 5.86 -24.82
CA ARG A 340 25.35 5.42 -25.45
C ARG A 340 26.61 6.02 -24.83
N ARG A 341 26.52 7.22 -24.25
CA ARG A 341 27.66 7.93 -23.64
C ARG A 341 27.85 7.58 -22.17
N HIS A 342 26.75 7.29 -21.47
CA HIS A 342 26.73 7.20 -20.01
C HIS A 342 26.52 5.77 -19.49
N LEU A 343 25.94 4.87 -20.29
CA LEU A 343 25.79 3.47 -19.93
C LEU A 343 26.91 2.64 -20.54
N ASP A 344 27.79 2.13 -19.68
CA ASP A 344 28.78 1.11 -20.05
C ASP A 344 28.10 -0.26 -20.13
N VAL A 345 27.40 -0.48 -21.27
CA VAL A 345 26.58 -1.66 -21.55
C VAL A 345 26.77 -2.16 -22.98
N GLU A 346 26.59 -3.47 -23.18
CA GLU A 346 26.66 -4.09 -24.50
C GLU A 346 25.39 -3.88 -25.33
N TYR A 347 24.22 -3.80 -24.68
CA TYR A 347 22.93 -3.58 -25.33
C TYR A 347 22.21 -2.38 -24.72
N ILE A 348 21.47 -1.62 -25.54
CA ILE A 348 20.61 -0.52 -25.05
C ILE A 348 19.17 -0.76 -25.52
N SER A 349 18.26 -0.85 -24.57
CA SER A 349 16.82 -0.89 -24.82
C SER A 349 16.20 0.48 -24.63
N HIS A 350 15.51 0.96 -25.66
CA HIS A 350 14.58 2.07 -25.54
C HIS A 350 13.25 1.50 -25.03
N VAL A 351 12.82 1.91 -23.85
CA VAL A 351 11.70 1.28 -23.14
C VAL A 351 10.55 2.27 -22.98
N PHE A 352 9.34 1.86 -23.37
CA PHE A 352 8.12 2.59 -23.04
C PHE A 352 7.28 1.81 -22.05
N ILE A 353 6.79 2.47 -20.99
CA ILE A 353 5.73 1.94 -20.14
C ILE A 353 4.42 2.62 -20.53
N VAL A 354 3.46 1.82 -20.99
CA VAL A 354 2.19 2.29 -21.55
C VAL A 354 1.00 1.56 -20.93
N ASN A 355 -0.16 2.21 -20.85
CA ASN A 355 -1.39 1.52 -20.47
C ASN A 355 -1.92 0.66 -21.63
N GLU A 356 -2.13 1.26 -22.80
CA GLU A 356 -2.60 0.60 -24.03
C GLU A 356 -2.07 1.34 -25.27
N ILE A 357 -2.04 0.67 -26.44
CA ILE A 357 -1.68 1.26 -27.74
C ILE A 357 -2.76 0.95 -28.78
N ASP A 358 -3.28 2.00 -29.43
CA ASP A 358 -4.26 1.84 -30.50
C ASP A 358 -3.64 1.32 -31.80
N GLY A 359 -4.39 0.49 -32.52
CA GLY A 359 -4.08 0.15 -33.91
C GLY A 359 -2.70 -0.48 -34.07
N LYS A 360 -1.86 0.09 -34.95
CA LYS A 360 -0.48 -0.36 -35.21
C LYS A 360 0.57 0.70 -34.86
N LYS A 361 0.24 1.63 -33.94
CA LYS A 361 1.10 2.79 -33.63
C LYS A 361 2.49 2.39 -33.10
N ASP A 362 2.60 1.25 -32.42
CA ASP A 362 3.86 0.64 -31.99
C ASP A 362 4.79 0.32 -33.16
N ILE A 363 4.24 -0.27 -34.24
CA ILE A 363 4.98 -0.54 -35.47
C ILE A 363 5.35 0.76 -36.18
N GLU A 364 4.43 1.71 -36.27
CA GLU A 364 4.67 3.00 -36.94
C GLU A 364 5.78 3.80 -36.26
N PHE A 365 5.81 3.80 -34.92
CA PHE A 365 6.88 4.44 -34.16
C PHE A 365 8.21 3.69 -34.32
N PHE A 366 8.19 2.35 -34.27
CA PHE A 366 9.39 1.55 -34.50
C PHE A 366 10.01 1.84 -35.86
N ASP A 367 9.19 1.85 -36.93
CA ASP A 367 9.67 2.06 -38.30
C ASP A 367 10.32 3.44 -38.48
N LYS A 368 9.86 4.46 -37.74
CA LYS A 368 10.51 5.78 -37.69
C LYS A 368 11.83 5.76 -36.92
N MET A 369 11.92 4.98 -35.84
CA MET A 369 13.11 4.93 -34.98
C MET A 369 14.19 3.93 -35.44
N ASP A 370 13.84 2.93 -36.26
CA ASP A 370 14.76 1.83 -36.63
C ASP A 370 16.03 2.32 -37.34
N GLU A 371 15.94 3.40 -38.12
CA GLU A 371 17.11 4.00 -38.77
C GLU A 371 18.10 4.62 -37.77
N TYR A 372 17.64 4.96 -36.57
CA TYR A 372 18.47 5.54 -35.51
C TYR A 372 19.03 4.48 -34.55
N TYR A 373 18.47 3.26 -34.52
CA TYR A 373 18.95 2.18 -33.66
C TYR A 373 20.21 1.51 -34.23
N LYS A 374 21.21 1.30 -33.36
CA LYS A 374 22.37 0.46 -33.69
C LYS A 374 21.99 -1.03 -33.70
N ALA A 375 22.92 -1.88 -34.10
CA ALA A 375 22.70 -3.33 -34.17
C ALA A 375 22.34 -3.97 -32.82
N ASN A 376 22.91 -3.43 -31.74
CA ASN A 376 22.75 -3.85 -30.34
C ASN A 376 21.66 -3.05 -29.59
N GLU A 377 20.77 -2.38 -30.32
CA GLU A 377 19.71 -1.56 -29.74
C GLU A 377 18.34 -2.01 -30.20
N ASN A 378 17.35 -1.90 -29.33
CA ASN A 378 15.99 -2.35 -29.57
C ASN A 378 14.95 -1.44 -28.90
N LEU A 379 13.69 -1.58 -29.35
CA LEU A 379 12.53 -0.93 -28.75
C LEU A 379 11.73 -1.96 -27.96
N VAL A 380 11.46 -1.66 -26.69
CA VAL A 380 10.67 -2.51 -25.78
C VAL A 380 9.47 -1.72 -25.29
N ILE A 381 8.28 -2.24 -25.49
CA ILE A 381 7.04 -1.61 -25.06
C ILE A 381 6.39 -2.49 -23.99
N TRP A 382 6.32 -1.99 -22.76
CA TRP A 382 5.71 -2.65 -21.61
C TRP A 382 4.30 -2.14 -21.36
N TYR A 383 3.34 -3.06 -21.37
CA TYR A 383 2.01 -2.75 -20.86
C TYR A 383 2.04 -2.73 -19.33
N VAL A 384 1.41 -1.72 -18.73
CA VAL A 384 1.33 -1.55 -17.26
C VAL A 384 0.84 -2.81 -16.56
N VAL A 385 -0.13 -3.51 -17.15
CA VAL A 385 -0.65 -4.77 -16.62
C VAL A 385 0.36 -5.93 -16.69
N ALA A 386 1.21 -5.97 -17.72
CA ALA A 386 2.27 -6.95 -17.84
C ALA A 386 3.37 -6.68 -16.81
N LEU A 387 3.73 -5.41 -16.61
CA LEU A 387 4.67 -4.98 -15.58
C LEU A 387 4.15 -5.28 -14.17
N ALA A 388 2.86 -5.03 -13.92
CA ALA A 388 2.20 -5.37 -12.66
C ALA A 388 2.23 -6.89 -12.39
N MET A 389 1.99 -7.72 -13.41
CA MET A 389 2.07 -9.18 -13.29
C MET A 389 3.49 -9.65 -12.94
N LEU A 390 4.52 -9.10 -13.61
CA LEU A 390 5.91 -9.42 -13.30
C LEU A 390 6.28 -8.95 -11.88
N LEU A 391 5.80 -7.77 -11.48
CA LEU A 391 6.03 -7.22 -10.15
C LEU A 391 5.33 -8.03 -9.07
N GLU A 392 4.10 -8.49 -9.29
CA GLU A 392 3.38 -9.36 -8.37
C GLU A 392 4.15 -10.66 -8.08
N MET A 393 4.81 -11.21 -9.09
CA MET A 393 5.70 -12.35 -8.93
C MET A 393 6.98 -12.01 -8.16
N ALA A 394 7.62 -10.88 -8.49
CA ALA A 394 8.81 -10.42 -7.79
C ALA A 394 8.55 -10.15 -6.29
N LEU A 395 7.34 -9.69 -5.96
CA LEU A 395 6.91 -9.36 -4.59
C LEU A 395 6.29 -10.54 -3.83
N THR A 396 6.00 -11.65 -4.52
CA THR A 396 5.48 -12.86 -3.88
C THR A 396 6.66 -13.79 -3.60
N ALA A 397 7.12 -13.82 -2.34
CA ALA A 397 8.33 -14.52 -1.92
C ALA A 397 8.39 -15.99 -2.39
N ASN A 398 7.28 -16.72 -2.30
CA ASN A 398 7.23 -18.12 -2.74
C ASN A 398 7.49 -18.26 -4.25
N LEU A 399 6.79 -17.47 -5.08
CA LEU A 399 6.95 -17.49 -6.54
C LEU A 399 8.34 -17.03 -6.96
N ARG A 400 8.84 -15.94 -6.37
CA ARG A 400 10.19 -15.43 -6.63
C ARG A 400 11.25 -16.48 -6.27
N ASN A 401 11.16 -17.09 -5.10
CA ASN A 401 12.12 -18.09 -4.64
C ASN A 401 12.09 -19.35 -5.51
N GLU A 402 10.91 -19.84 -5.90
CA GLU A 402 10.78 -20.97 -6.82
C GLU A 402 11.43 -20.68 -8.17
N LEU A 403 11.12 -19.52 -8.78
CA LEU A 403 11.71 -19.13 -10.06
C LEU A 403 13.23 -18.93 -9.94
N GLN A 404 13.70 -18.35 -8.84
CA GLN A 404 15.14 -18.21 -8.58
C GLN A 404 15.83 -19.56 -8.37
N LEU A 405 15.20 -20.54 -7.71
CA LEU A 405 15.74 -21.89 -7.57
C LEU A 405 15.84 -22.60 -8.93
N ILE A 406 14.89 -22.36 -9.82
CA ILE A 406 14.87 -22.93 -11.17
C ILE A 406 15.95 -22.30 -12.05
N GLY A 407 16.10 -20.98 -12.06
CA GLY A 407 17.02 -20.29 -12.97
C GLY A 407 18.27 -19.69 -12.34
N GLY A 408 18.57 -19.96 -11.07
CA GLY A 408 19.69 -19.35 -10.33
C GLY A 408 19.52 -17.86 -10.01
N ASP A 409 18.81 -17.12 -10.87
CA ASP A 409 18.53 -15.70 -10.78
C ASP A 409 17.15 -15.38 -11.40
N PHE A 410 16.32 -14.65 -10.64
CA PHE A 410 15.00 -14.18 -11.09
C PHE A 410 15.12 -13.25 -12.31
N GLN A 411 16.23 -12.51 -12.46
CA GLN A 411 16.42 -11.61 -13.60
C GLN A 411 16.46 -12.35 -14.94
N LYS A 412 16.79 -13.64 -14.97
CA LYS A 412 16.69 -14.47 -16.19
C LYS A 412 15.26 -14.61 -16.72
N VAL A 413 14.24 -14.41 -15.89
CA VAL A 413 12.84 -14.43 -16.33
C VAL A 413 12.61 -13.32 -17.34
N PHE A 414 13.06 -12.09 -17.03
CA PHE A 414 12.71 -10.90 -17.79
C PHE A 414 13.86 -10.31 -18.63
N TYR A 415 15.12 -10.70 -18.38
CA TYR A 415 16.27 -10.26 -19.16
C TYR A 415 16.09 -10.39 -20.68
N PRO A 416 15.55 -11.52 -21.22
CA PRO A 416 15.37 -11.67 -22.66
C PRO A 416 14.48 -10.60 -23.28
N PHE A 417 13.60 -9.96 -22.52
CA PHE A 417 12.75 -8.87 -23.04
C PHE A 417 13.56 -7.65 -23.50
N PHE A 418 14.80 -7.50 -23.04
CA PHE A 418 15.66 -6.35 -23.33
C PHE A 418 16.76 -6.65 -24.35
N VAL A 419 16.99 -7.91 -24.72
CA VAL A 419 18.06 -8.27 -25.69
C VAL A 419 17.47 -9.04 -26.86
N THR A 420 17.56 -8.48 -28.05
CA THR A 420 16.98 -9.03 -29.30
C THR A 420 17.33 -10.50 -29.54
N ASP A 421 18.60 -10.87 -29.38
CA ASP A 421 19.04 -12.23 -29.68
C ASP A 421 18.59 -13.22 -28.59
N ALA A 422 18.53 -12.79 -27.33
CA ALA A 422 17.97 -13.58 -26.24
C ALA A 422 16.45 -13.74 -26.38
N PHE A 423 15.72 -12.67 -26.71
CA PHE A 423 14.27 -12.69 -26.94
C PHE A 423 13.89 -13.72 -28.00
N LYS A 424 14.62 -13.76 -29.12
CA LYS A 424 14.40 -14.71 -30.22
C LYS A 424 14.54 -16.16 -29.82
N GLN A 425 15.38 -16.45 -28.82
CA GLN A 425 15.64 -17.80 -28.33
C GLN A 425 14.59 -18.29 -27.33
N THR A 426 13.70 -17.40 -26.86
CA THR A 426 12.61 -17.77 -25.95
C THR A 426 11.37 -18.28 -26.68
N SER A 427 10.48 -18.97 -25.95
CA SER A 427 9.17 -19.43 -26.42
C SER A 427 8.20 -18.28 -26.75
N VAL A 428 8.47 -17.07 -26.27
CA VAL A 428 7.57 -15.93 -26.47
C VAL A 428 7.78 -15.22 -27.80
N ASN A 429 8.83 -15.59 -28.53
CA ASN A 429 9.10 -15.07 -29.86
C ASN A 429 7.94 -15.40 -30.81
N GLY A 430 7.17 -14.37 -31.20
CA GLY A 430 6.02 -14.50 -32.08
C GLY A 430 4.66 -14.43 -31.39
N ILE A 431 4.61 -14.27 -30.06
CA ILE A 431 3.41 -13.80 -29.37
C ILE A 431 3.20 -12.34 -29.75
N THR A 432 1.97 -12.00 -30.13
CA THR A 432 1.58 -10.67 -30.60
C THR A 432 0.37 -10.21 -29.81
N ARG A 433 0.33 -8.93 -29.45
CA ARG A 433 -0.86 -8.34 -28.83
C ARG A 433 -2.08 -8.37 -29.76
N GLU A 434 -3.27 -8.31 -29.17
CA GLU A 434 -4.51 -8.11 -29.93
C GLU A 434 -4.59 -6.68 -30.48
N VAL A 435 -5.00 -6.55 -31.76
CA VAL A 435 -5.21 -5.26 -32.44
C VAL A 435 -6.62 -5.18 -33.05
N GLY A 436 -7.45 -4.28 -32.50
CA GLY A 436 -8.72 -3.85 -33.10
C GLY A 436 -9.83 -4.91 -33.16
N GLN A 437 -10.82 -4.83 -32.28
CA GLN A 437 -12.06 -5.63 -32.37
C GLN A 437 -13.10 -5.08 -33.37
N GLN A 438 -12.89 -3.90 -33.97
CA GLN A 438 -13.90 -3.24 -34.79
C GLN A 438 -13.35 -2.75 -36.15
N THR A 439 -13.40 -3.59 -37.17
CA THR A 439 -13.43 -3.16 -38.58
C THR A 439 -14.28 -4.12 -39.42
N GLU A 440 -14.94 -3.58 -40.45
CA GLU A 440 -15.86 -4.29 -41.36
C GLU A 440 -15.20 -5.45 -42.14
N ASP A 441 -13.88 -5.54 -42.12
CA ASP A 441 -13.07 -6.53 -42.86
C ASP A 441 -12.89 -7.88 -42.13
N GLY A 442 -13.47 -8.03 -40.94
CA GLY A 442 -13.45 -9.22 -40.12
C GLY A 442 -12.26 -9.25 -39.15
N PRO A 443 -12.47 -9.63 -37.87
CA PRO A 443 -11.48 -9.53 -36.80
C PRO A 443 -10.15 -10.26 -37.07
N GLY A 444 -10.14 -11.25 -37.96
CA GLY A 444 -8.93 -12.01 -38.29
C GLY A 444 -7.95 -11.33 -39.26
N LYS A 445 -8.40 -10.40 -40.13
CA LYS A 445 -7.52 -9.83 -41.17
C LYS A 445 -6.57 -8.76 -40.61
N VAL A 446 -7.06 -7.87 -39.76
CA VAL A 446 -6.25 -6.81 -39.13
C VAL A 446 -5.20 -7.45 -38.22
N GLN A 447 -5.61 -8.40 -37.39
CA GLN A 447 -4.69 -9.17 -36.55
C GLN A 447 -3.62 -9.88 -37.38
N LYS A 448 -4.01 -10.58 -38.46
CA LYS A 448 -3.05 -11.29 -39.31
C LYS A 448 -2.03 -10.33 -39.94
N ALA A 449 -2.49 -9.20 -40.47
CA ALA A 449 -1.62 -8.21 -41.07
C ALA A 449 -0.69 -7.53 -40.04
N TYR A 450 -1.13 -7.40 -38.78
CA TYR A 450 -0.27 -6.96 -37.70
C TYR A 450 0.78 -8.02 -37.34
N ASN A 451 0.38 -9.28 -37.20
CA ASN A 451 1.30 -10.37 -36.86
C ASN A 451 2.38 -10.58 -37.93
N GLU A 452 2.02 -10.45 -39.21
CA GLU A 452 2.98 -10.52 -40.31
C GLU A 452 3.96 -9.33 -40.26
N ALA A 453 3.46 -8.11 -40.08
CA ALA A 453 4.31 -6.93 -39.95
C ALA A 453 5.24 -7.01 -38.72
N TYR A 454 4.72 -7.41 -37.56
CA TYR A 454 5.50 -7.54 -36.33
C TYR A 454 6.70 -8.50 -36.51
N LYS A 455 6.50 -9.63 -37.21
CA LYS A 455 7.57 -10.62 -37.46
C LYS A 455 8.74 -10.09 -38.29
N GLU A 456 8.51 -9.06 -39.11
CA GLU A 456 9.56 -8.43 -39.91
C GLU A 456 10.45 -7.49 -39.08
N ARG A 457 10.08 -7.21 -37.82
CA ARG A 457 10.71 -6.19 -36.95
C ARG A 457 11.32 -6.85 -35.72
N PRO A 458 12.44 -7.59 -35.88
CA PRO A 458 13.02 -8.40 -34.81
C PRO A 458 13.54 -7.60 -33.61
N LYS A 459 13.72 -6.27 -33.74
CA LYS A 459 14.16 -5.38 -32.65
C LYS A 459 12.98 -4.68 -31.95
N LEU A 460 11.73 -5.00 -32.30
CA LEU A 460 10.55 -4.50 -31.62
C LEU A 460 10.01 -5.59 -30.69
N HIS A 461 10.02 -5.34 -29.39
CA HIS A 461 9.50 -6.25 -28.39
C HIS A 461 8.28 -5.62 -27.70
N VAL A 462 7.10 -6.21 -27.89
CA VAL A 462 5.87 -5.76 -27.23
C VAL A 462 5.50 -6.74 -26.13
N ILE A 463 5.60 -6.29 -24.88
CA ILE A 463 5.46 -7.12 -23.69
C ILE A 463 4.05 -6.95 -23.10
N THR A 464 3.20 -7.93 -23.38
CA THR A 464 1.85 -8.07 -22.82
C THR A 464 1.83 -9.09 -21.68
N THR A 465 0.69 -9.23 -21.01
CA THR A 465 0.48 -10.28 -20.00
C THR A 465 0.73 -11.67 -20.57
N ASP A 466 0.30 -11.94 -21.81
CA ASP A 466 0.47 -13.25 -22.45
C ASP A 466 1.96 -13.57 -22.69
N VAL A 467 2.75 -12.55 -23.04
CA VAL A 467 4.21 -12.68 -23.18
C VAL A 467 4.85 -12.99 -21.83
N VAL A 468 4.46 -12.27 -20.78
CA VAL A 468 5.00 -12.49 -19.43
C VAL A 468 4.61 -13.89 -18.93
N GLU A 469 3.33 -14.26 -19.04
CA GLU A 469 2.80 -15.56 -18.61
C GLU A 469 3.51 -16.72 -19.28
N GLU A 470 3.61 -16.72 -20.62
CA GLU A 470 4.24 -17.81 -21.35
C GLU A 470 5.74 -17.91 -21.04
N ARG A 471 6.41 -16.77 -20.84
CA ARG A 471 7.81 -16.75 -20.41
C ARG A 471 7.96 -17.42 -19.05
N ILE A 472 7.13 -17.05 -18.08
CA ILE A 472 7.18 -17.62 -16.72
C ILE A 472 6.89 -19.11 -16.77
N ARG A 473 5.87 -19.55 -17.50
CA ARG A 473 5.51 -20.96 -17.65
C ARG A 473 6.68 -21.76 -18.20
N THR A 474 7.26 -21.30 -19.31
CA THR A 474 8.41 -21.97 -19.94
C THR A 474 9.63 -21.97 -19.02
N PHE A 475 9.84 -20.89 -18.28
CA PHE A 475 10.95 -20.79 -17.34
C PHE A 475 10.76 -21.74 -16.15
N ALA A 476 9.55 -21.85 -15.61
CA ALA A 476 9.22 -22.78 -14.53
C ALA A 476 9.31 -24.26 -14.96
N GLU A 477 9.10 -24.55 -16.25
CA GLU A 477 9.24 -25.88 -16.83
C GLU A 477 10.68 -26.24 -17.24
N SER A 478 11.62 -25.28 -17.16
CA SER A 478 13.04 -25.53 -17.46
C SER A 478 13.71 -26.38 -16.37
N GLN A 479 14.69 -27.20 -16.75
CA GLN A 479 15.45 -27.98 -15.77
C GLN A 479 16.19 -27.04 -14.82
N GLY A 480 15.96 -27.21 -13.52
CA GLY A 480 16.48 -26.29 -12.52
C GLY A 480 18.00 -26.23 -12.54
N GLU A 481 18.58 -25.04 -12.53
CA GLU A 481 20.03 -24.82 -12.46
C GLU A 481 20.62 -25.48 -11.20
N VAL A 482 19.86 -25.54 -10.10
CA VAL A 482 20.24 -26.30 -8.89
C VAL A 482 20.28 -27.81 -9.14
N GLU A 483 19.33 -28.36 -9.91
CA GLU A 483 19.30 -29.78 -10.25
C GLU A 483 20.44 -30.13 -11.21
N ASN A 484 20.76 -29.25 -12.15
CA ASN A 484 21.91 -29.38 -13.05
C ASN A 484 23.24 -29.27 -12.30
N ASN A 485 23.38 -28.29 -11.38
CA ASN A 485 24.56 -28.13 -10.53
C ASN A 485 24.74 -29.31 -9.56
N LEU A 486 23.66 -29.83 -8.98
CA LEU A 486 23.72 -31.03 -8.14
C LEU A 486 24.05 -32.27 -8.98
N ALA A 487 23.46 -32.43 -10.15
CA ALA A 487 23.79 -33.52 -11.08
C ALA A 487 25.25 -33.48 -11.54
N GLU A 488 25.82 -32.28 -11.70
CA GLU A 488 27.23 -32.08 -12.03
C GLU A 488 28.15 -32.30 -10.83
N TYR A 489 27.76 -31.89 -9.61
CA TYR A 489 28.51 -32.15 -8.39
C TYR A 489 28.53 -33.64 -8.01
N PHE A 490 27.44 -34.37 -8.26
CA PHE A 490 27.32 -35.81 -8.03
C PHE A 490 27.70 -36.65 -9.24
N ARG A 491 28.19 -36.05 -10.32
CA ARG A 491 28.79 -36.79 -11.44
C ARG A 491 30.02 -37.52 -10.91
N GLU A 492 29.99 -38.85 -10.92
CA GLU A 492 31.08 -39.65 -10.35
C GLU A 492 32.45 -39.23 -10.94
N PRO A 493 33.48 -39.03 -10.11
CA PRO A 493 34.86 -38.78 -10.56
C PRO A 493 35.46 -39.93 -11.40
N SER A 494 34.76 -41.05 -11.54
CA SER A 494 35.21 -42.27 -12.21
C SER A 494 35.45 -42.11 -13.72
N LEU A 495 34.97 -41.02 -14.34
CA LEU A 495 35.23 -40.70 -15.76
C LEU A 495 36.37 -39.67 -15.99
N LEU A 496 36.94 -39.07 -14.93
CA LEU A 496 38.10 -38.17 -15.06
C LEU A 496 39.46 -38.89 -14.97
N TYR A 497 39.46 -40.22 -14.85
CA TYR A 497 40.67 -41.05 -14.83
C TYR A 497 41.03 -41.71 -16.17
N GLU A 498 40.29 -41.46 -17.25
CA GLU A 498 40.68 -41.84 -18.61
C GLU A 498 41.20 -40.60 -19.37
N GLY A 499 42.29 -40.00 -18.91
CA GLY A 499 42.84 -38.83 -19.59
C GLY A 499 44.11 -38.20 -19.02
N TYR A 500 44.83 -38.88 -18.13
CA TYR A 500 46.19 -38.49 -17.72
C TYR A 500 47.22 -39.53 -18.20
#